data_AF-A0AA88HLX2-F1
#
_entry.id   AF-A0AA88HLX2-F1
#
_cell.length_a   1.000
_cell.length_b   1.000
_cell.length_c   1.000
_cell.angle_alpha   90.00
_cell.angle_beta   90.00
_cell.angle_gamma   90.00
#
_symmetry.space_group_name_H-M   'P 1'
#
loop_
_entity.id
_entity.type
_entity.pdbx_description
1 polymer ?
#
loop_
_entity_poly.entity_id
_entity_poly.type
_entity_poly.pdbx_seq_one_letter_code
_entity_poly.pdbx_strand_id
1 'polypeptide(L)'
;MELQIWQNDWGLPSIDVDCLVVLNYNADYTLNSSQCSEALAYASLVKEKLVPAAQHLWWIDAKNYAEFSRPYYFRAIPFPFRFYYPSQFEATAKDLVNATYPGDLEDTTIETAVYKSAEECLNHLSCRLGEKDYFFGSVPSYLDAVVFAHLAPLLKAPFPSSALQGYLKSCPNLTKFVSRILNRFFQKDSQEYEEKKKKESASTSTTSDKDSFPNQRRHVILSVIAALFGMGFYAFANGMVQFGSSQNDDEYDEELEEEIEEELE
;
A
#
# COMPACT_ATOMS: atom_id res chain seq x y z
N MET A 1 24.42 -25.47 1.51
CA MET A 1 24.81 -24.27 2.27
C MET A 1 23.51 -23.68 2.79
N GLU A 2 23.23 -23.88 4.07
CA GLU A 2 21.97 -23.48 4.71
C GLU A 2 22.02 -21.96 4.95
N LEU A 3 21.05 -21.23 4.40
CA LEU A 3 20.91 -19.78 4.62
C LEU A 3 20.56 -19.54 6.09
N GLN A 4 21.51 -18.99 6.87
CA GLN A 4 21.21 -18.50 8.21
C GLN A 4 20.50 -17.16 8.10
N ILE A 5 19.17 -17.22 8.09
CA ILE A 5 18.29 -16.06 8.14
C ILE A 5 18.34 -15.51 9.57
N TRP A 6 18.80 -14.28 9.75
CA TRP A 6 18.75 -13.62 11.05
C TRP A 6 17.29 -13.35 11.43
N GLN A 7 16.94 -13.66 12.68
CA GLN A 7 15.61 -13.34 13.20
C GLN A 7 15.51 -11.84 13.44
N ASN A 8 14.64 -11.16 12.69
CA ASN A 8 14.06 -9.90 13.15
C ASN A 8 13.03 -10.20 14.26
N ASP A 9 12.81 -9.25 15.17
CA ASP A 9 11.95 -9.36 16.37
C ASP A 9 10.51 -9.85 16.13
N TRP A 10 10.08 -9.95 14.87
CA TRP A 10 8.74 -10.34 14.44
C TRP A 10 8.62 -11.79 13.94
N GLY A 11 9.67 -12.62 14.02
CA GLY A 11 9.60 -14.05 13.69
C GLY A 11 9.32 -14.36 12.21
N LEU A 12 9.45 -13.36 11.33
CA LEU A 12 9.33 -13.53 9.88
C LEU A 12 10.73 -13.65 9.26
N PRO A 13 10.95 -14.61 8.33
CA PRO A 13 12.20 -14.69 7.59
C PRO A 13 12.30 -13.49 6.64
N SER A 14 12.87 -12.40 7.14
CA SER A 14 13.18 -11.22 6.36
C SER A 14 14.69 -11.22 6.16
N ILE A 15 15.10 -11.33 4.89
CA ILE A 15 16.51 -11.21 4.53
C ILE A 15 16.74 -9.71 4.36
N ASP A 16 17.52 -9.12 5.26
CA ASP A 16 17.98 -7.74 5.08
C ASP A 16 18.82 -7.65 3.80
N VAL A 17 18.66 -6.55 3.06
CA VAL A 17 19.46 -6.27 1.87
C VAL A 17 20.94 -6.19 2.25
N ASP A 18 21.24 -5.69 3.45
CA ASP A 18 22.61 -5.65 3.98
C ASP A 18 23.18 -7.05 4.22
N CYS A 19 22.34 -8.02 4.62
CA CYS A 19 22.75 -9.42 4.72
C CYS A 19 23.08 -10.02 3.34
N LEU A 20 22.32 -9.67 2.30
CA LEU A 20 22.62 -10.11 0.92
C LEU A 20 23.95 -9.53 0.41
N VAL A 21 24.27 -8.30 0.81
CA VAL A 21 25.57 -7.68 0.51
C VAL A 21 26.70 -8.45 1.20
N VAL A 22 26.56 -8.77 2.49
CA VAL A 22 27.56 -9.56 3.24
C VAL A 22 27.76 -10.95 2.64
N LEU A 23 26.68 -11.58 2.18
CA LEU A 23 26.72 -12.89 1.53
C LEU A 23 27.15 -12.84 0.05
N ASN A 24 27.52 -11.66 -0.46
CA ASN A 24 27.96 -11.43 -1.83
C ASN A 24 26.94 -11.83 -2.91
N TYR A 25 25.65 -11.71 -2.58
CA TYR A 25 24.51 -11.87 -3.51
C TYR A 25 24.02 -10.52 -4.05
N ASN A 26 24.84 -9.48 -4.01
CA ASN A 26 24.49 -8.17 -4.52
C ASN A 26 24.50 -8.15 -6.06
N ALA A 27 23.74 -7.22 -6.65
CA ALA A 27 23.76 -6.97 -8.10
C ALA A 27 25.08 -6.30 -8.56
N ASP A 28 25.99 -6.00 -7.63
CA ASP A 28 27.19 -5.19 -7.84
C ASP A 28 28.46 -6.03 -7.98
N TYR A 29 28.34 -7.35 -8.17
CA TYR A 29 29.47 -8.27 -8.27
C TYR A 29 30.47 -7.94 -9.41
N THR A 30 30.05 -7.17 -10.42
CA THR A 30 30.91 -6.71 -11.53
C THR A 30 31.56 -5.35 -11.30
N LEU A 31 31.21 -4.63 -10.24
CA LEU A 31 31.60 -3.23 -10.04
C LEU A 31 32.92 -3.12 -9.27
N ASN A 32 33.69 -2.09 -9.63
CA ASN A 32 34.86 -1.71 -8.85
C ASN A 32 34.44 -0.97 -7.57
N SER A 33 35.27 -1.00 -6.51
CA SER A 33 34.99 -0.29 -5.25
C SER A 33 34.67 1.20 -5.45
N SER A 34 35.35 1.87 -6.39
CA SER A 34 35.06 3.26 -6.75
C SER A 34 33.64 3.42 -7.33
N GLN A 35 33.22 2.51 -8.20
CA GLN A 35 31.87 2.51 -8.77
C GLN A 35 30.80 2.16 -7.73
N CYS A 36 31.10 1.25 -6.79
CA CYS A 36 30.20 0.95 -5.67
C CYS A 36 29.97 2.19 -4.80
N SER A 37 31.03 2.97 -4.52
CA SER A 37 30.90 4.22 -3.77
C SER A 37 30.08 5.27 -4.53
N GLU A 38 30.24 5.35 -5.85
CA GLU A 38 29.45 6.20 -6.73
C GLU A 38 27.97 5.76 -6.73
N ALA A 39 27.70 4.46 -6.80
CA ALA A 39 26.36 3.88 -6.74
C ALA A 39 25.64 4.26 -5.46
N LEU A 40 26.33 4.16 -4.32
CA LEU A 40 25.81 4.55 -3.02
C LEU A 40 25.52 6.05 -2.96
N ALA A 41 26.43 6.89 -3.47
CA ALA A 41 26.23 8.34 -3.50
C ALA A 41 24.98 8.74 -4.31
N TYR A 42 24.77 8.13 -5.48
CA TYR A 42 23.55 8.36 -6.27
C TYR A 42 22.30 7.78 -5.61
N ALA A 43 22.39 6.62 -4.94
CA ALA A 43 21.27 6.07 -4.19
C ALA A 43 20.85 7.01 -3.05
N SER A 44 21.81 7.59 -2.32
CA SER A 44 21.54 8.62 -1.31
C SER A 44 20.95 9.89 -1.94
N LEU A 45 21.45 10.33 -3.09
CA LEU A 45 20.89 11.48 -3.80
C LEU A 45 19.41 11.28 -4.16
N VAL A 46 19.05 10.09 -4.65
CA VAL A 46 17.66 9.72 -4.94
C VAL A 46 16.81 9.73 -3.68
N LYS A 47 17.31 9.14 -2.58
CA LYS A 47 16.60 9.12 -1.29
C LYS A 47 16.37 10.52 -0.73
N GLU A 48 17.35 11.39 -0.79
CA GLU A 48 17.25 12.74 -0.21
C GLU A 48 16.45 13.71 -1.07
N LYS A 49 16.58 13.64 -2.41
CA LYS A 49 15.94 14.62 -3.31
C LYS A 49 14.67 14.13 -3.97
N LEU A 50 14.66 12.89 -4.46
CA LEU A 50 13.55 12.37 -5.26
C LEU A 50 12.43 11.78 -4.40
N VAL A 51 12.76 11.13 -3.28
CA VAL A 51 11.75 10.52 -2.40
C VAL A 51 10.83 11.55 -1.77
N PRO A 52 11.29 12.69 -1.20
CA PRO A 52 10.38 13.70 -0.67
C PRO A 52 9.40 14.23 -1.73
N ALA A 53 9.88 14.40 -2.98
CA ALA A 53 9.02 14.82 -4.09
C ALA A 53 8.00 13.77 -4.51
N ALA A 54 8.39 12.50 -4.52
CA ALA A 54 7.44 11.42 -4.73
C ALA A 54 6.40 11.40 -3.58
N GLN A 55 6.82 11.45 -2.32
CA GLN A 55 5.88 11.43 -1.18
C GLN A 55 4.93 12.62 -1.20
N HIS A 56 5.43 13.81 -1.54
CA HIS A 56 4.60 15.00 -1.74
C HIS A 56 3.53 14.76 -2.80
N LEU A 57 3.93 14.27 -3.98
CA LEU A 57 3.02 13.98 -5.09
C LEU A 57 1.96 12.91 -4.76
N TRP A 58 2.35 11.89 -4.01
CA TRP A 58 1.47 10.76 -3.65
C TRP A 58 0.48 11.09 -2.52
N TRP A 59 0.93 11.79 -1.48
CA TRP A 59 0.17 11.88 -0.22
C TRP A 59 -0.17 13.29 0.24
N ILE A 60 0.59 14.31 -0.19
CA ILE A 60 0.41 15.69 0.27
C ILE A 60 -0.42 16.48 -0.74
N ASP A 61 -0.18 16.32 -2.04
CA ASP A 61 -0.98 16.97 -3.08
C ASP A 61 -2.45 16.52 -2.97
N ALA A 62 -3.31 17.46 -2.58
CA ALA A 62 -4.72 17.23 -2.31
C ALA A 62 -5.45 16.63 -3.52
N LYS A 63 -5.08 17.04 -4.75
CA LYS A 63 -5.73 16.54 -5.98
C LYS A 63 -5.41 15.06 -6.20
N ASN A 64 -4.13 14.71 -6.14
CA ASN A 64 -3.68 13.34 -6.35
C ASN A 64 -4.13 12.41 -5.22
N TYR A 65 -4.07 12.89 -3.98
CA TYR A 65 -4.46 12.09 -2.83
C TYR A 65 -5.94 11.72 -2.87
N ALA A 66 -6.82 12.69 -3.11
CA ALA A 66 -8.27 12.49 -3.10
C ALA A 66 -8.76 11.63 -4.27
N GLU A 67 -8.26 11.89 -5.48
CA GLU A 67 -8.76 11.25 -6.70
C GLU A 67 -8.07 9.93 -7.03
N PHE A 68 -6.78 9.78 -6.68
CA PHE A 68 -5.98 8.61 -7.08
C PHE A 68 -5.46 7.79 -5.89
N SER A 69 -4.59 8.35 -5.06
CA SER A 69 -3.83 7.57 -4.07
C SER A 69 -4.76 6.91 -3.04
N ARG A 70 -5.62 7.69 -2.37
CA ARG A 70 -6.53 7.16 -1.36
C ARG A 70 -7.46 6.07 -1.91
N PRO A 71 -8.22 6.27 -3.01
CA PRO A 71 -9.10 5.21 -3.52
C PRO A 71 -8.33 3.99 -4.03
N TYR A 72 -7.12 4.16 -4.57
CA TYR A 72 -6.28 3.04 -4.99
C TYR A 72 -5.90 2.14 -3.81
N TYR A 73 -5.33 2.72 -2.75
CA TYR A 73 -4.95 1.97 -1.54
C TYR A 73 -6.16 1.43 -0.79
N PHE A 74 -7.28 2.15 -0.77
CA PHE A 74 -8.51 1.68 -0.12
C PHE A 74 -9.09 0.41 -0.76
N ARG A 75 -8.84 0.19 -2.06
CA ARG A 75 -9.23 -1.04 -2.78
C ARG A 75 -8.26 -2.19 -2.55
N ALA A 76 -6.97 -1.89 -2.36
CA ALA A 76 -5.93 -2.88 -2.16
C ALA A 76 -5.89 -3.42 -0.71
N ILE A 77 -6.20 -2.57 0.28
CA ILE A 77 -6.08 -2.90 1.70
C ILE A 77 -7.40 -3.49 2.25
N PRO A 78 -7.37 -4.65 2.95
CA PRO A 78 -8.57 -5.23 3.54
C PRO A 78 -9.10 -4.40 4.71
N PHE A 79 -10.41 -4.53 4.96
CA PHE A 79 -11.02 -4.04 6.20
C PHE A 79 -10.44 -4.80 7.41
N PRO A 80 -10.18 -4.15 8.56
CA PRO A 80 -10.46 -2.74 8.89
C PRO A 80 -9.32 -1.76 8.55
N PHE A 81 -8.16 -2.28 8.16
CA PHE A 81 -6.92 -1.51 8.06
C PHE A 81 -6.93 -0.39 7.01
N ARG A 82 -7.83 -0.46 6.03
CA ARG A 82 -8.04 0.59 5.02
C ARG A 82 -8.36 1.99 5.59
N PHE A 83 -8.82 2.07 6.84
CA PHE A 83 -9.11 3.35 7.50
C PHE A 83 -7.92 3.95 8.25
N TYR A 84 -6.93 3.12 8.57
CA TYR A 84 -5.76 3.51 9.37
C TYR A 84 -4.56 3.85 8.47
N TYR A 85 -4.21 2.95 7.54
CA TYR A 85 -2.99 3.07 6.74
C TYR A 85 -2.90 4.32 5.87
N PRO A 86 -3.95 4.77 5.13
CA PRO A 86 -3.84 5.99 4.33
C PRO A 86 -3.49 7.23 5.17
N SER A 87 -4.06 7.36 6.37
CA SER A 87 -3.76 8.45 7.29
C SER A 87 -2.33 8.34 7.85
N GLN A 88 -1.87 7.12 8.12
CA GLN A 88 -0.50 6.87 8.55
C GLN A 88 0.53 7.24 7.46
N PHE A 89 0.27 6.88 6.20
CA PHE A 89 1.15 7.23 5.08
C PHE A 89 1.19 8.74 4.85
N GLU A 90 0.04 9.42 4.95
CA GLU A 90 -0.04 10.86 4.87
C GLU A 90 0.76 11.56 5.98
N ALA A 91 0.62 11.11 7.23
CA ALA A 91 1.40 11.64 8.35
C ALA A 91 2.90 11.43 8.14
N THR A 92 3.31 10.22 7.76
CA THR A 92 4.72 9.89 7.48
C THR A 92 5.30 10.75 6.35
N ALA A 93 4.52 11.01 5.29
CA ALA A 93 4.95 11.87 4.19
C ALA A 93 5.14 13.32 4.63
N LYS A 94 4.22 13.86 5.43
CA LYS A 94 4.35 15.21 6.01
C LYS A 94 5.57 15.31 6.92
N ASP A 95 5.77 14.33 7.79
CA ASP A 95 6.93 14.29 8.69
C ASP A 95 8.25 14.28 7.91
N LEU A 96 8.33 13.49 6.84
CA LEU A 96 9.50 13.45 5.96
C LEU A 96 9.76 14.82 5.29
N VAL A 97 8.74 15.41 4.68
CA VAL A 97 8.90 16.70 3.98
C VAL A 97 9.26 17.82 4.95
N ASN A 98 8.66 17.84 6.13
CA ASN A 98 8.97 18.80 7.19
C ASN A 98 10.40 18.63 7.71
N ALA A 99 10.90 17.39 7.80
CA ALA A 99 12.28 17.10 8.20
C ALA A 99 13.30 17.54 7.14
N THR A 100 13.00 17.35 5.85
CA THR A 100 13.90 17.73 4.75
C THR A 100 13.90 19.23 4.48
N TYR A 101 12.74 19.89 4.60
CA TYR A 101 12.55 21.32 4.34
C TYR A 101 12.03 22.03 5.59
N PRO A 102 12.89 22.26 6.60
CA PRO A 102 12.49 22.94 7.83
C PRO A 102 12.19 24.42 7.54
N GLY A 103 10.93 24.81 7.67
CA GLY A 103 10.50 26.20 7.63
C GLY A 103 8.99 26.34 7.67
N ASP A 104 8.49 27.42 8.29
CA ASP A 104 7.06 27.83 8.27
C ASP A 104 6.67 28.39 6.89
N LEU A 105 7.12 27.71 5.83
CA LEU A 105 6.90 28.09 4.46
C LEU A 105 5.46 27.71 4.06
N GLU A 106 4.86 28.54 3.22
CA GLU A 106 3.54 28.26 2.67
C GLU A 106 3.60 26.97 1.82
N ASP A 107 2.56 26.13 1.87
CA ASP A 107 2.51 24.82 1.20
C ASP A 107 2.93 24.88 -0.29
N THR A 108 2.58 25.96 -0.98
CA THR A 108 2.91 26.19 -2.41
C THR A 108 4.41 26.41 -2.65
N THR A 109 5.09 27.06 -1.71
CA THR A 109 6.54 27.30 -1.78
C THR A 109 7.33 26.03 -1.48
N ILE A 110 6.80 25.18 -0.60
CA ILE A 110 7.35 23.85 -0.31
C ILE A 110 7.24 22.96 -1.55
N GLU A 111 6.08 22.90 -2.20
CA GLU A 111 5.88 22.13 -3.42
C GLU A 111 6.90 22.51 -4.51
N THR A 112 7.08 23.82 -4.72
CA THR A 112 8.01 24.33 -5.74
C THR A 112 9.47 23.95 -5.41
N ALA A 113 9.87 24.06 -4.15
CA ALA A 113 11.24 23.71 -3.71
C ALA A 113 11.52 22.21 -3.85
N VAL A 114 10.54 21.38 -3.46
CA VAL A 114 10.60 19.92 -3.53
C VAL A 114 10.72 19.45 -4.98
N TYR A 115 9.88 19.99 -5.88
CA TYR A 115 9.96 19.63 -7.30
C TYR A 115 11.24 20.11 -7.96
N LYS A 116 11.71 21.32 -7.66
CA LYS A 116 12.99 21.80 -8.18
C LYS A 116 14.15 20.89 -7.78
N SER A 117 14.20 20.46 -6.51
CA SER A 117 15.22 19.51 -6.02
C SER A 117 15.15 18.17 -6.75
N ALA A 118 13.95 17.67 -7.00
CA ALA A 118 13.75 16.44 -7.77
C ALA A 118 14.18 16.59 -9.24
N GLU A 119 13.87 17.72 -9.89
CA GLU A 119 14.31 18.01 -11.26
C GLU A 119 15.83 18.03 -11.37
N GLU A 120 16.54 18.65 -10.41
CA GLU A 120 18.00 18.59 -10.33
C GLU A 120 18.51 17.15 -10.21
N CYS A 121 17.89 16.33 -9.34
CA CYS A 121 18.24 14.92 -9.21
C CYS A 121 18.05 14.15 -10.52
N LEU A 122 16.92 14.37 -11.21
CA LEU A 122 16.64 13.73 -12.50
C LEU A 122 17.65 14.15 -13.57
N ASN A 123 18.07 15.42 -13.58
CA ASN A 123 19.14 15.87 -14.47
C ASN A 123 20.47 15.18 -14.18
N HIS A 124 20.87 15.08 -12.91
CA HIS A 124 22.10 14.38 -12.54
C HIS A 124 22.07 12.91 -12.97
N LEU A 125 20.94 12.21 -12.79
CA LEU A 125 20.76 10.83 -13.24
C LEU A 125 20.76 10.73 -14.77
N SER A 126 20.08 11.65 -15.44
CA SER A 126 20.03 11.74 -16.90
C SER A 126 21.42 11.93 -17.51
N CYS A 127 22.22 12.87 -16.97
CA CYS A 127 23.60 13.09 -17.36
C CYS A 127 24.47 11.86 -17.10
N ARG A 128 24.26 11.16 -15.97
CA ARG A 128 25.08 10.00 -15.61
C ARG A 128 24.78 8.77 -16.47
N LEU A 129 23.52 8.59 -16.87
CA LEU A 129 23.09 7.52 -17.76
C LEU A 129 23.57 7.77 -19.20
N GLY A 130 23.38 9.00 -19.69
CA GLY A 130 23.73 9.36 -21.07
C GLY A 130 23.04 8.44 -22.08
N GLU A 131 23.84 7.86 -22.98
CA GLU A 131 23.41 6.90 -24.02
C GLU A 131 23.57 5.42 -23.59
N LYS A 132 23.94 5.16 -22.33
CA LYS A 132 24.16 3.78 -21.85
C LYS A 132 22.84 3.07 -21.57
N ASP A 133 22.88 1.74 -21.61
CA ASP A 133 21.74 0.93 -21.24
C ASP A 133 21.50 0.91 -19.72
N TYR A 134 22.56 0.84 -18.93
CA TYR A 134 22.51 0.89 -17.47
C TYR A 134 23.57 1.86 -16.94
N PHE A 135 23.45 2.28 -15.68
CA PHE A 135 24.33 3.31 -15.11
C PHE A 135 25.83 2.94 -15.19
N PHE A 136 26.17 1.67 -15.01
CA PHE A 136 27.56 1.19 -15.02
C PHE A 136 27.94 0.35 -16.25
N GLY A 137 27.07 0.24 -17.26
CA GLY A 137 27.40 -0.47 -18.50
C GLY A 137 26.21 -1.23 -19.09
N SER A 138 26.44 -2.51 -19.40
CA SER A 138 25.47 -3.39 -20.07
C SER A 138 24.76 -4.36 -19.12
N VAL A 139 25.21 -4.46 -17.87
CA VAL A 139 24.63 -5.29 -16.81
C VAL A 139 23.92 -4.38 -15.81
N PRO A 140 22.69 -4.73 -15.36
CA PRO A 140 22.01 -3.97 -14.32
C PRO A 140 22.73 -4.10 -12.98
N SER A 141 22.83 -2.97 -12.27
CA SER A 141 23.43 -2.84 -10.94
C SER A 141 22.39 -2.56 -9.87
N TYR A 142 22.82 -2.52 -8.61
CA TYR A 142 22.00 -2.06 -7.48
C TYR A 142 21.42 -0.65 -7.74
N LEU A 143 22.23 0.26 -8.29
CA LEU A 143 21.78 1.61 -8.58
C LEU A 143 20.62 1.61 -9.59
N ASP A 144 20.71 0.78 -10.62
CA ASP A 144 19.64 0.66 -11.61
C ASP A 144 18.33 0.21 -10.96
N ALA A 145 18.39 -0.72 -9.99
CA ALA A 145 17.22 -1.18 -9.24
C ALA A 145 16.63 -0.08 -8.35
N VAL A 146 17.46 0.67 -7.61
CA VAL A 146 17.02 1.79 -6.76
C VAL A 146 16.35 2.88 -7.59
N VAL A 147 17.00 3.30 -8.68
CA VAL A 147 16.46 4.35 -9.56
C VAL A 147 15.16 3.86 -10.21
N PHE A 148 15.13 2.63 -10.70
CA PHE A 148 13.92 2.04 -11.28
C PHE A 148 12.74 2.01 -10.29
N ALA A 149 12.99 1.61 -9.04
CA ALA A 149 11.95 1.50 -8.01
C ALA A 149 11.23 2.84 -7.75
N HIS A 150 11.93 3.96 -7.88
CA HIS A 150 11.33 5.29 -7.72
C HIS A 150 10.77 5.85 -9.03
N LEU A 151 11.45 5.65 -10.16
CA LEU A 151 11.00 6.20 -11.46
C LEU A 151 9.79 5.47 -12.04
N ALA A 152 9.70 4.15 -11.90
CA ALA A 152 8.64 3.38 -12.53
C ALA A 152 7.24 3.72 -11.98
N PRO A 153 7.01 3.80 -10.64
CA PRO A 153 5.74 4.24 -10.09
C PRO A 153 5.41 5.67 -10.50
N LEU A 154 6.42 6.57 -10.48
CA LEU A 154 6.23 7.96 -10.90
C LEU A 154 5.78 8.08 -12.36
N LEU A 155 6.27 7.21 -13.26
CA LEU A 155 5.90 7.26 -14.68
C LEU A 155 4.58 6.55 -15.00
N LYS A 156 4.28 5.44 -14.31
CA LYS A 156 3.16 4.55 -14.64
C LYS A 156 1.88 4.86 -13.87
N ALA A 157 1.97 5.50 -12.70
CA ALA A 157 0.80 5.89 -11.94
C ALA A 157 -0.01 6.98 -12.69
N PRO A 158 -1.35 6.85 -12.79
CA PRO A 158 -2.19 7.86 -13.42
C PRO A 158 -2.51 9.01 -12.44
N PHE A 159 -1.52 9.87 -12.14
CA PHE A 159 -1.76 11.05 -11.31
C PHE A 159 -2.55 12.13 -12.08
N PRO A 160 -3.56 12.75 -11.45
CA PRO A 160 -4.24 13.94 -11.99
C PRO A 160 -3.30 15.15 -12.17
N SER A 161 -2.41 15.40 -11.20
CA SER A 161 -1.37 16.42 -11.30
C SER A 161 -0.10 15.80 -11.88
N SER A 162 0.37 16.35 -13.00
CA SER A 162 1.42 15.74 -13.81
C SER A 162 2.66 16.62 -13.95
N ALA A 163 2.92 17.55 -13.02
CA ALA A 163 4.05 18.48 -13.13
C ALA A 163 5.39 17.72 -13.14
N LEU A 164 5.68 16.97 -12.07
CA LEU A 164 6.89 16.15 -11.96
C LEU A 164 6.94 15.02 -13.01
N GLN A 165 5.78 14.42 -13.31
CA GLN A 165 5.69 13.40 -14.36
C GLN A 165 6.01 13.96 -15.75
N GLY A 166 5.56 15.19 -16.04
CA GLY A 166 5.83 15.88 -17.28
C GLY A 166 7.32 16.10 -17.45
N TYR A 167 8.01 16.54 -16.40
CA TYR A 167 9.46 16.69 -16.41
C TYR A 167 10.18 15.36 -16.68
N LEU A 168 9.79 14.29 -16.00
CA LEU A 168 10.38 12.96 -16.22
C LEU A 168 10.18 12.46 -17.66
N LYS A 169 9.01 12.71 -18.25
CA LYS A 169 8.71 12.38 -19.65
C LYS A 169 9.54 13.22 -20.64
N SER A 170 9.90 14.45 -20.28
CA SER A 170 10.82 15.29 -21.04
C SER A 170 12.25 14.73 -21.09
N CYS A 171 12.61 13.80 -20.20
CA CYS A 171 13.87 13.06 -20.23
C CYS A 171 13.70 11.69 -20.94
N PRO A 172 13.97 11.60 -22.26
CA PRO A 172 13.70 10.38 -23.03
C PRO A 172 14.63 9.22 -22.66
N ASN A 173 15.85 9.49 -22.22
CA ASN A 173 16.81 8.47 -21.78
C ASN A 173 16.32 7.71 -20.54
N LEU A 174 15.82 8.41 -19.52
CA LEU A 174 15.27 7.80 -18.31
C LEU A 174 13.98 7.04 -18.62
N THR A 175 13.13 7.59 -19.49
CA THR A 175 11.89 6.91 -19.92
C THR A 175 12.19 5.60 -20.68
N LYS A 176 13.19 5.62 -21.58
CA LYS A 176 13.68 4.42 -22.27
C LYS A 176 14.27 3.42 -21.29
N PHE A 177 15.04 3.88 -20.31
CA PHE A 177 15.61 3.05 -19.25
C PHE A 177 14.53 2.29 -18.46
N VAL A 178 13.50 2.98 -17.97
CA VAL A 178 12.38 2.35 -17.26
C VAL A 178 11.67 1.32 -18.15
N SER A 179 11.41 1.68 -19.41
CA SER A 179 10.75 0.78 -20.38
C SER A 179 11.59 -0.47 -20.65
N ARG A 180 12.92 -0.33 -20.74
CA ARG A 180 13.86 -1.44 -20.94
C ARG A 180 13.81 -2.42 -19.77
N ILE A 181 13.81 -1.93 -18.53
CA ILE A 181 13.75 -2.78 -17.33
C ILE A 181 12.40 -3.50 -17.23
N LEU A 182 11.29 -2.80 -17.43
CA LEU A 182 9.95 -3.42 -17.46
C LEU A 182 9.89 -4.55 -18.50
N ASN A 183 10.39 -4.29 -19.71
CA ASN A 183 10.39 -5.27 -20.79
C ASN A 183 11.40 -6.40 -20.60
N ARG A 184 12.40 -6.28 -19.72
CA ARG A 184 13.40 -7.34 -19.52
C ARG A 184 13.05 -8.23 -18.33
N PHE A 185 12.56 -7.65 -17.25
CA PHE A 185 12.35 -8.35 -15.97
C PHE A 185 10.88 -8.58 -15.63
N PHE A 186 9.97 -7.72 -16.12
CA PHE A 186 8.55 -7.70 -15.73
C PHE A 186 7.60 -7.92 -16.93
N GLN A 187 8.05 -8.68 -17.94
CA GLN A 187 7.25 -8.94 -19.15
C GLN A 187 5.89 -9.55 -18.83
N LYS A 188 5.88 -10.58 -17.97
CA LYS A 188 4.67 -11.31 -17.59
C LYS A 188 3.70 -10.39 -16.85
N ASP A 189 4.19 -9.66 -15.85
CA ASP A 189 3.36 -8.75 -15.05
C ASP A 189 2.75 -7.63 -15.91
N SER A 190 3.52 -7.12 -16.88
CA SER A 190 3.05 -6.12 -17.84
C SER A 190 1.93 -6.67 -18.72
N GLN A 191 2.06 -7.91 -19.20
CA GLN A 191 1.03 -8.57 -20.01
C GLN A 191 -0.24 -8.83 -19.20
N GLU A 192 -0.11 -9.39 -17.99
CA GLU A 192 -1.23 -9.66 -17.10
C GLU A 192 -2.00 -8.40 -16.73
N TYR A 193 -1.29 -7.29 -16.48
CA TYR A 193 -1.91 -5.99 -16.21
C TYR A 193 -2.75 -5.51 -17.40
N GLU A 194 -2.20 -5.54 -18.61
CA GLU A 194 -2.92 -5.11 -19.82
C GLU A 194 -4.13 -6.01 -20.11
N GLU A 195 -4.05 -7.31 -19.82
CA GLU A 195 -5.19 -8.22 -19.92
C GLU A 195 -6.29 -7.91 -18.90
N LYS A 196 -5.93 -7.64 -17.64
CA LYS A 196 -6.90 -7.23 -16.61
C LYS A 196 -7.60 -5.94 -16.99
N LYS A 197 -6.83 -4.94 -17.44
CA LYS A 197 -7.37 -3.66 -17.90
C LYS A 197 -8.32 -3.84 -19.10
N LYS A 198 -7.98 -4.71 -20.07
CA LYS A 198 -8.88 -5.04 -21.19
C LYS A 198 -10.17 -5.69 -20.70
N LYS A 199 -10.10 -6.65 -19.78
CA LYS A 199 -11.28 -7.32 -19.20
C LYS A 199 -12.18 -6.33 -18.45
N GLU A 200 -11.61 -5.44 -17.63
CA GLU A 200 -12.35 -4.41 -16.90
C GLU A 200 -13.02 -3.39 -17.84
N SER A 201 -12.32 -2.98 -18.89
CA SER A 201 -12.88 -2.07 -19.90
C SER A 201 -14.00 -2.73 -20.75
N ALA A 202 -13.89 -4.03 -21.04
CA ALA A 202 -14.91 -4.79 -21.76
C ALA A 202 -16.15 -5.09 -20.90
N SER A 203 -16.00 -5.29 -19.59
CA SER A 203 -17.15 -5.43 -18.68
C SER A 203 -17.92 -4.12 -18.46
N THR A 204 -17.23 -2.98 -18.52
CA THR A 204 -17.84 -1.66 -18.31
C THR A 204 -18.78 -1.24 -19.46
N SER A 205 -18.59 -1.75 -20.68
CA SER A 205 -19.46 -1.46 -21.83
C SER A 205 -20.73 -2.33 -21.91
N THR A 206 -20.85 -3.39 -21.10
CA THR A 206 -22.02 -4.30 -21.11
C THR A 206 -22.98 -4.09 -19.94
N THR A 207 -22.72 -3.13 -19.04
CA THR A 207 -23.58 -2.84 -17.88
C THR A 207 -24.20 -1.44 -17.95
N SER A 208 -25.01 -1.20 -18.98
CA SER A 208 -25.97 -0.08 -19.01
C SER A 208 -27.40 -0.56 -18.76
N ASP A 209 -27.59 -1.57 -17.90
CA ASP A 209 -28.91 -2.04 -17.48
C ASP A 209 -28.98 -2.24 -15.95
N LYS A 210 -29.57 -1.23 -15.30
CA LYS A 210 -30.37 -1.20 -14.06
C LYS A 210 -29.84 -1.84 -12.76
N ASP A 211 -29.63 -0.98 -11.77
CA ASP A 211 -29.92 -1.15 -10.32
C ASP A 211 -29.68 -2.54 -9.71
N SER A 212 -28.47 -3.06 -9.84
CA SER A 212 -28.01 -4.20 -9.06
C SER A 212 -26.86 -3.77 -8.15
N PHE A 213 -27.16 -3.56 -6.87
CA PHE A 213 -26.15 -3.25 -5.85
C PHE A 213 -25.09 -4.36 -5.78
N PRO A 214 -23.80 -4.07 -6.03
CA PRO A 214 -22.76 -5.08 -5.91
C PRO A 214 -22.57 -5.45 -4.43
N ASN A 215 -22.63 -6.76 -4.11
CA ASN A 215 -22.51 -7.36 -2.77
C ASN A 215 -23.77 -7.42 -1.87
N GLN A 216 -24.97 -7.52 -2.42
CA GLN A 216 -26.23 -7.63 -1.65
C GLN A 216 -26.19 -8.67 -0.51
N ARG A 217 -25.61 -9.87 -0.74
CA ARG A 217 -25.52 -10.93 0.28
C ARG A 217 -24.74 -10.51 1.53
N ARG A 218 -23.68 -9.71 1.36
CA ARG A 218 -22.85 -9.25 2.50
C ARG A 218 -23.59 -8.22 3.34
N HIS A 219 -24.32 -7.31 2.71
CA HIS A 219 -25.11 -6.31 3.42
C HIS A 219 -26.29 -6.94 4.18
N VAL A 220 -26.89 -8.00 3.65
CA VAL A 220 -27.94 -8.78 4.35
C VAL A 220 -27.37 -9.52 5.57
N ILE A 221 -26.21 -10.17 5.44
CA ILE A 221 -25.58 -10.84 6.60
C ILE A 221 -25.23 -9.83 7.69
N LEU A 222 -24.64 -8.68 7.30
CA LEU A 222 -24.30 -7.61 8.23
C LEU A 222 -25.51 -7.02 8.95
N SER A 223 -26.64 -6.80 8.24
CA SER A 223 -27.85 -6.27 8.86
C SER A 223 -28.47 -7.26 9.84
N VAL A 224 -28.45 -8.56 9.53
CA VAL A 224 -28.93 -9.61 10.44
C VAL A 224 -28.07 -9.67 11.71
N ILE A 225 -26.74 -9.63 11.57
CA ILE A 225 -25.82 -9.60 12.73
C ILE A 225 -26.09 -8.35 13.59
N ALA A 226 -26.23 -7.17 12.97
CA ALA A 226 -26.51 -5.94 13.70
C ALA A 226 -27.86 -5.98 14.43
N ALA A 227 -28.90 -6.57 13.81
CA ALA A 227 -30.20 -6.75 14.44
C ALA A 227 -30.13 -7.71 15.64
N LEU A 228 -29.47 -8.87 15.49
CA LEU A 228 -29.26 -9.81 16.60
C LEU A 228 -28.44 -9.17 17.73
N PHE A 229 -27.43 -8.39 17.40
CA PHE A 229 -26.63 -7.68 18.40
C PHE A 229 -27.44 -6.60 19.12
N GLY A 230 -28.24 -5.81 18.40
CA GLY A 230 -29.14 -4.82 18.98
C GLY A 230 -30.23 -5.44 19.85
N MET A 231 -30.83 -6.56 19.42
CA MET A 231 -31.81 -7.31 20.20
C MET A 231 -31.19 -7.94 21.44
N GLY A 232 -30.00 -8.54 21.32
CA GLY A 232 -29.25 -9.09 22.45
C GLY A 232 -28.86 -8.00 23.45
N PHE A 233 -28.39 -6.85 22.97
CA PHE A 233 -28.07 -5.70 23.81
C PHE A 233 -29.31 -5.15 24.52
N TYR A 234 -30.43 -5.01 23.81
CA TYR A 234 -31.71 -4.57 24.39
C TYR A 234 -32.24 -5.57 25.42
N ALA A 235 -32.17 -6.87 25.13
CA ALA A 235 -32.56 -7.93 26.06
C ALA A 235 -31.70 -7.93 27.33
N PHE A 236 -30.40 -7.71 27.19
CA PHE A 236 -29.47 -7.57 28.30
C PHE A 236 -29.73 -6.29 29.12
N ALA A 237 -29.88 -5.14 28.46
CA ALA A 237 -30.07 -3.85 29.12
C ALA A 237 -31.39 -3.75 29.90
N ASN A 238 -32.45 -4.41 29.41
CA ASN A 238 -33.73 -4.47 30.12
C ASN A 238 -33.84 -5.67 31.07
N GLY A 239 -32.75 -6.40 31.33
CA GLY A 239 -32.72 -7.50 32.31
C GLY A 239 -33.54 -8.73 31.91
N MET A 240 -33.86 -8.92 30.62
CA MET A 240 -34.63 -10.07 30.13
C MET A 240 -33.81 -11.36 30.01
N VAL A 241 -32.49 -11.30 30.19
CA VAL A 241 -31.59 -12.46 30.20
C VAL A 241 -31.12 -12.73 31.62
N GLN A 242 -31.81 -13.61 32.34
CA GLN A 242 -31.31 -14.22 33.57
C GLN A 242 -30.32 -15.32 33.19
N PHE A 243 -29.04 -15.13 33.52
CA PHE A 243 -28.07 -16.23 33.47
C PHE A 243 -28.34 -17.16 34.66
N GLY A 244 -29.26 -18.10 34.47
CA GLY A 244 -29.46 -19.22 35.39
C GLY A 244 -28.19 -20.08 35.39
N SER A 245 -27.40 -19.97 36.45
CA SER A 245 -26.43 -21.02 36.78
C SER A 245 -27.24 -22.17 37.39
N SER A 246 -27.12 -23.36 36.80
CA SER A 246 -27.74 -24.56 37.36
C SER A 246 -27.19 -24.82 38.76
N GLN A 247 -28.05 -24.68 39.77
CA GLN A 247 -27.93 -25.42 41.02
C GLN A 247 -29.34 -25.64 41.60
N ASN A 248 -29.84 -26.85 41.36
CA ASN A 248 -30.63 -27.72 42.23
C ASN A 248 -31.90 -27.22 42.94
N ASP A 249 -32.98 -27.92 42.57
CA ASP A 249 -33.89 -28.68 43.42
C ASP A 249 -35.07 -27.96 44.12
N ASP A 250 -36.24 -28.54 43.87
CA ASP A 250 -37.44 -28.62 44.72
C ASP A 250 -38.38 -27.41 44.83
N GLU A 251 -39.23 -27.16 43.81
CA GLU A 251 -40.50 -26.43 44.04
C GLU A 251 -41.53 -26.53 42.89
N TYR A 252 -41.86 -27.72 42.35
CA TYR A 252 -43.01 -27.86 41.42
C TYR A 252 -43.66 -29.27 41.45
N ASP A 253 -43.73 -29.92 42.61
CA ASP A 253 -44.48 -31.19 42.79
C ASP A 253 -45.67 -31.06 43.78
N GLU A 254 -46.06 -29.84 44.19
CA GLU A 254 -47.21 -29.64 45.10
C GLU A 254 -48.55 -29.37 44.39
N GLU A 255 -48.57 -29.03 43.10
CA GLU A 255 -49.83 -28.75 42.37
C GLU A 255 -50.45 -30.01 41.71
N LEU A 256 -49.77 -31.16 41.74
CA LEU A 256 -50.28 -32.41 41.13
C LEU A 256 -50.81 -33.43 42.16
N GLU A 257 -50.55 -33.24 43.46
CA GLU A 257 -51.08 -34.11 44.52
C GLU A 257 -52.46 -33.66 45.02
N GLU A 258 -52.80 -32.36 44.96
CA GLU A 258 -54.14 -31.87 45.33
C GLU A 258 -55.23 -32.30 44.33
N GLU A 259 -54.89 -32.51 43.05
CA GLU A 259 -55.85 -32.96 42.02
C GLU A 259 -56.15 -34.48 42.10
N ILE A 260 -55.35 -35.25 42.85
CA ILE A 260 -55.53 -36.71 43.03
C ILE A 260 -56.33 -37.03 44.31
N GLU A 261 -56.31 -36.18 45.33
CA GLU A 261 -57.15 -36.36 46.54
C GLU A 261 -58.62 -35.96 46.32
N GLU A 262 -58.93 -35.10 45.33
CA GLU A 262 -60.32 -34.72 44.99
C GLU A 262 -61.07 -35.79 44.16
N GLU A 263 -60.36 -36.82 43.64
CA GLU A 263 -60.97 -37.96 42.91
C GLU A 263 -61.24 -39.20 43.81
N LEU A 264 -61.01 -39.09 45.13
CA LEU A 264 -61.23 -40.17 46.10
C LEU A 264 -62.25 -39.87 47.23
N GLU A 265 -63.12 -38.86 47.06
CA GLU A 265 -64.38 -38.69 47.84
C GLU A 265 -65.65 -38.71 46.96
#